data_AF-A0A178TGT2-F1
#
_entry.id   AF-A0A178TGT2-F1
#
_cell.length_a   1.000
_cell.length_b   1.000
_cell.length_c   1.000
_cell.angle_alpha   90.00
_cell.angle_beta   90.00
_cell.angle_gamma   90.00
#
_symmetry.space_group_name_H-M   'P 1'
#
loop_
_entity.id
_entity.type
_entity.pdbx_description
1 polymer ?
#
loop_
_entity_poly.entity_id
_entity_poly.type
_entity_poly.pdbx_seq_one_letter_code
_entity_poly.pdbx_strand_id
1 'polypeptide(L)'
;MEAILSVEFTAYVALAVLLYAIREATNIPNRYIPIVAVVLGVAFSIFEKNAFSFEVLVQGLQYALYGVGSVATVKYALEKRGDK
;
A
#
# COMPACT_ATOMS: atom_id res chain seq x y z
N MET A 1 -13.27 -3.57 28.11
CA MET A 1 -12.83 -2.31 27.47
C MET A 1 -11.31 -2.17 27.49
N GLU A 2 -10.62 -2.47 28.59
CA GLU A 2 -9.14 -2.38 28.65
C GLU A 2 -8.40 -3.34 27.72
N ALA A 3 -8.87 -4.58 27.58
CA ALA A 3 -8.22 -5.58 26.72
C ALA A 3 -8.34 -5.30 25.20
N ILE A 4 -9.38 -4.59 24.77
CA ILE A 4 -9.56 -4.20 23.36
C ILE A 4 -8.61 -3.04 23.04
N LEU A 5 -8.52 -2.06 23.95
CA LEU A 5 -7.57 -0.95 23.84
C LEU A 5 -6.11 -1.43 23.89
N SER A 6 -5.79 -2.45 24.67
CA SER A 6 -4.41 -2.97 24.76
C SER A 6 -3.98 -3.74 23.50
N VAL A 7 -4.88 -4.51 22.88
CA VAL A 7 -4.60 -5.23 21.62
C VAL A 7 -4.46 -4.24 20.47
N GLU A 8 -5.38 -3.26 20.35
CA GLU A 8 -5.30 -2.21 19.33
C GLU A 8 -4.04 -1.34 19.49
N PHE A 9 -3.68 -0.99 20.73
CA PHE A 9 -2.45 -0.25 21.02
C PHE A 9 -1.19 -1.06 20.70
N THR A 10 -1.18 -2.35 21.02
CA THR A 10 -0.05 -3.25 20.70
C THR A 10 0.15 -3.36 19.19
N ALA A 11 -0.94 -3.53 18.42
CA ALA A 11 -0.89 -3.57 16.97
C ALA A 11 -0.38 -2.25 16.37
N TYR A 12 -0.81 -1.12 16.91
CA TYR A 12 -0.32 0.20 16.51
C TYR A 12 1.19 0.35 16.75
N VAL A 13 1.67 -0.03 17.94
CA VAL A 13 3.10 0.02 18.30
C VAL A 13 3.91 -0.92 17.39
N ALA A 14 3.42 -2.14 17.15
CA ALA A 14 4.08 -3.10 16.27
C ALA A 14 4.21 -2.58 14.82
N LEU A 15 3.15 -1.97 14.27
CA LEU A 15 3.19 -1.33 12.96
C LEU A 15 4.17 -0.15 12.90
N ALA A 16 4.23 0.67 13.96
CA ALA A 16 5.17 1.79 14.03
C ALA A 16 6.64 1.30 14.06
N VAL A 17 6.94 0.25 14.82
CA VAL A 17 8.27 -0.38 14.86
C VAL A 17 8.62 -1.01 13.51
N LEU A 18 7.68 -1.68 12.86
CA LEU A 18 7.87 -2.25 11.53
C LEU A 18 8.17 -1.17 10.48
N LEU A 19 7.41 -0.07 10.47
CA LEU A 19 7.65 1.06 9.59
C LEU A 19 9.03 1.69 9.83
N TYR A 20 9.43 1.81 11.10
CA TYR A 20 10.77 2.28 11.48
C TYR A 20 11.87 1.36 10.95
N ALA A 21 11.73 0.05 11.11
CA ALA A 21 12.69 -0.93 10.61
C ALA A 21 12.79 -0.92 9.07
N ILE A 22 11.66 -0.81 8.36
CA ILE A 22 11.63 -0.71 6.90
C ILE A 22 12.35 0.56 6.45
N ARG A 23 12.03 1.70 7.06
CA ARG A 23 12.70 2.97 6.76
C ARG A 23 14.22 2.83 6.88
N GLU A 24 14.69 2.19 7.95
CA GLU A 24 16.13 2.07 8.19
C GLU A 24 16.82 1.07 7.26
N ALA A 25 16.15 -0.02 6.90
CA ALA A 25 16.68 -1.02 5.96
C ALA A 25 16.73 -0.52 4.50
N THR A 26 15.84 0.38 4.11
CA THR A 26 15.63 0.77 2.70
C THR A 26 15.99 2.22 2.38
N ASN A 27 16.32 3.02 3.40
CA ASN A 27 16.68 4.44 3.29
C ASN A 27 15.63 5.26 2.50
N ILE A 28 14.35 4.92 2.69
CA ILE A 28 13.23 5.56 1.98
C ILE A 28 13.15 7.05 2.34
N PRO A 29 13.10 7.97 1.36
CA PRO A 29 12.91 9.39 1.61
C PRO A 29 11.65 9.67 2.43
N ASN A 30 11.72 10.59 3.39
CA ASN A 30 10.61 10.89 4.32
C ASN A 30 9.25 11.17 3.64
N ARG A 31 9.26 11.71 2.42
CA ARG A 31 8.03 11.94 1.62
C ARG A 31 7.24 10.67 1.29
N TYR A 32 7.87 9.51 1.26
CA TYR A 32 7.22 8.25 0.91
C TYR A 32 6.80 7.44 2.14
N ILE A 33 7.28 7.78 3.35
CA ILE A 33 6.92 7.10 4.60
C ILE A 33 5.39 7.03 4.79
N PRO A 34 4.60 8.10 4.56
CA PRO A 34 3.14 8.02 4.69
C PRO A 34 2.51 7.01 3.73
N ILE A 35 3.01 6.92 2.50
CA ILE A 35 2.49 5.97 1.49
C ILE A 35 2.80 4.54 1.92
N VAL A 36 4.04 4.29 2.36
CA VAL A 36 4.47 2.98 2.86
C VAL A 36 3.64 2.57 4.08
N ALA A 37 3.37 3.50 5.00
CA ALA A 37 2.53 3.25 6.17
C ALA A 37 1.10 2.83 5.79
N VAL A 38 0.49 3.51 4.80
CA VAL A 38 -0.85 3.15 4.29
C VAL A 38 -0.82 1.77 3.65
N VAL A 39 0.18 1.46 2.81
CA VAL A 39 0.31 0.15 2.16
C VAL A 39 0.47 -0.97 3.19
N LEU A 40 1.30 -0.77 4.21
CA LEU A 40 1.49 -1.74 5.30
C LEU A 40 0.21 -1.93 6.12
N GLY A 41 -0.52 -0.86 6.44
CA GLY A 41 -1.79 -0.95 7.15
C GLY A 41 -2.84 -1.74 6.37
N VAL A 42 -2.94 -1.51 5.06
CA VAL A 42 -3.83 -2.29 4.18
C VAL A 42 -3.41 -3.76 4.12
N ALA A 43 -2.11 -4.03 3.92
CA ALA A 43 -1.59 -5.39 3.88
C ALA A 43 -1.83 -6.15 5.20
N PHE A 44 -1.61 -5.48 6.33
CA PHE A 44 -1.84 -6.06 7.65
C PHE A 44 -3.32 -6.34 7.91
N SER A 45 -4.23 -5.42 7.54
CA SER A 45 -5.68 -5.62 7.66
C SER A 45 -6.19 -6.79 6.81
N ILE A 46 -5.64 -6.97 5.60
CA ILE A 46 -5.94 -8.12 4.75
C ILE A 46 -5.47 -9.42 5.41
N PHE A 47 -4.27 -9.41 6.00
CA PHE A 47 -3.70 -10.56 6.71
C PHE A 47 -4.50 -10.92 7.97
N GLU A 48 -4.77 -9.94 8.84
CA GLU A 48 -5.51 -10.12 10.09
C GLU A 48 -6.91 -10.70 9.86
N LYS A 49 -7.59 -10.25 8.80
CA LYS A 49 -8.94 -10.72 8.46
C LYS A 49 -8.97 -12.02 7.67
N ASN A 50 -7.82 -12.65 7.39
CA ASN A 50 -7.69 -13.76 6.44
C ASN A 50 -8.39 -13.47 5.09
N ALA A 51 -8.41 -12.19 4.68
CA ALA A 51 -9.16 -11.72 3.52
C ALA A 51 -8.40 -11.99 2.20
N PHE A 52 -7.24 -12.63 2.26
CA PHE A 52 -6.44 -12.95 1.09
C PHE A 52 -6.87 -14.31 0.52
N SER A 53 -7.59 -14.29 -0.61
CA SER A 53 -7.98 -15.48 -1.36
C SER A 53 -7.41 -15.44 -2.78
N PHE A 54 -7.45 -16.58 -3.48
CA PHE A 54 -7.04 -16.64 -4.90
C PHE A 54 -7.86 -15.67 -5.78
N GLU A 55 -9.14 -15.46 -5.47
CA GLU A 55 -9.99 -14.52 -6.18
C GLU A 55 -9.52 -13.06 -6.00
N VAL A 56 -9.15 -12.67 -4.78
CA VAL A 56 -8.59 -11.35 -4.48
C VAL A 56 -7.27 -11.12 -5.21
N LEU A 57 -6.43 -12.15 -5.34
CA LEU A 57 -5.21 -12.09 -6.13
C LEU A 57 -5.50 -11.82 -7.62
N VAL A 58 -6.43 -12.56 -8.23
CA VAL A 58 -6.81 -12.37 -9.65
C VAL A 58 -7.40 -10.99 -9.88
N GLN A 59 -8.30 -10.52 -8.99
CA GLN A 59 -8.86 -9.17 -9.06
C GLN A 59 -7.78 -8.08 -8.91
N GLY A 60 -6.84 -8.27 -7.99
CA GLY A 60 -5.71 -7.35 -7.80
C GLY A 60 -4.83 -7.24 -9.06
N LEU A 61 -4.55 -8.37 -9.73
CA LEU A 61 -3.83 -8.38 -11.00
C LEU A 61 -4.60 -7.64 -12.10
N GLN A 62 -5.92 -7.85 -12.21
CA GLN A 62 -6.75 -7.11 -13.18
C GLN A 62 -6.72 -5.60 -12.93
N TYR A 63 -6.89 -5.16 -11.68
CA TYR A 63 -6.80 -3.74 -11.33
C TYR A 63 -5.41 -3.14 -11.57
N ALA A 64 -4.34 -3.88 -11.30
CA ALA A 64 -2.99 -3.45 -11.61
C ALA A 64 -2.80 -3.24 -13.13
N LEU A 65 -3.27 -4.18 -13.95
CA LEU A 65 -3.21 -4.06 -15.41
C LEU A 65 -4.04 -2.88 -15.93
N TYR A 66 -5.23 -2.63 -15.39
CA TYR A 66 -6.03 -1.45 -15.73
C TYR A 66 -5.34 -0.15 -15.32
N GLY A 67 -4.69 -0.11 -14.16
CA GLY A 67 -3.89 1.02 -13.71
C GLY A 67 -2.74 1.31 -14.68
N VAL A 68 -1.97 0.29 -15.06
CA VAL A 68 -0.87 0.42 -16.03
C VAL A 68 -1.37 0.91 -17.39
N GLY A 69 -2.44 0.32 -17.92
CA GLY A 69 -3.04 0.74 -19.19
C GLY A 69 -3.55 2.19 -19.16
N SER A 70 -4.13 2.62 -18.04
CA SER A 70 -4.60 4.00 -17.85
C SER A 70 -3.44 5.00 -17.80
N VAL A 71 -2.38 4.70 -17.06
CA VAL A 71 -1.17 5.54 -17.00
C VAL A 71 -0.52 5.65 -18.38
N ALA A 72 -0.40 4.54 -19.10
CA ALA A 72 0.13 4.55 -20.46
C ALA A 72 -0.72 5.41 -21.40
N THR A 73 -2.06 5.28 -21.33
CA THR A 73 -2.99 6.07 -22.12
C THR A 73 -2.85 7.57 -21.83
N VAL A 74 -2.77 7.96 -20.56
CA VAL A 74 -2.57 9.36 -20.16
C VAL A 74 -1.22 9.89 -20.65
N LYS A 75 -0.14 9.11 -20.50
CA LYS A 75 1.19 9.48 -20.99
C LYS A 75 1.18 9.77 -22.49
N TYR A 76 0.66 8.86 -23.30
CA TYR A 76 0.61 9.05 -24.76
C TYR A 76 -0.32 10.19 -25.19
N ALA A 77 -1.42 10.42 -24.48
CA ALA A 77 -2.31 11.54 -24.76
C ALA A 77 -1.65 12.90 -24.49
N LEU A 78 -0.80 12.99 -23.46
CA LEU A 78 -0.03 14.21 -23.14
C LEU A 78 1.12 14.44 -24.13
N GLU A 79 1.87 13.39 -24.48
CA GLU A 79 2.95 13.46 -25.49
C GLU A 79 2.41 13.95 -26.85
N LYS A 80 1.28 13.41 -27.31
CA LYS A 80 0.61 13.85 -28.55
C LYS A 80 0.11 15.30 -28.52
N ARG A 81 -0.05 15.89 -27.33
CA ARG A 81 -0.49 17.28 -27.14
C ARG A 81 0.67 18.28 -27.10
N GLY A 82 1.87 17.84 -26.72
CA GLY A 82 3.08 18.67 -26.69
C GLY A 82 3.82 18.74 -28.03
N ASP A 83 3.50 17.85 -28.97
CA ASP A 83 4.12 17.77 -30.31
C ASP A 83 3.33 18.57 -31.39
N LYS A 84 2.54 19.57 -30.95
CA LYS A 84 1.81 20.53 -31.77
C LYS A 84 2.06 21.94 -31.28
#